data_AF-G3HB79-F1
#
_entry.id   AF-G3HB79-F1
#
_cell.length_a   1.000
_cell.length_b   1.000
_cell.length_c   1.000
_cell.angle_alpha   90.00
_cell.angle_beta   90.00
_cell.angle_gamma   90.00
#
_symmetry.space_group_name_H-M   'P 1'
#
loop_
_entity.id
_entity.type
_entity.pdbx_description
1 polymer ?
#
loop_
_entity_poly.entity_id
_entity_poly.type
_entity_poly.pdbx_seq_one_letter_code
_entity_poly.pdbx_strand_id
1 'polypeptide(L)'
;MARTVVVFTRKEDLAGESLQDYVRCTDNRALRELVAQCGGRVCALNNRATGQELEAQAEQLLGLVAHLVREHGGTCYSNEVYDLVKTLRGADPQDQLTNVAEMVATRMQRPLHTRLLTGLWEWQKSYRKGWRRGVAIFLGVAFLIYLAYRKMPVGDQDNR
;
A
#
# COMPACT_ATOMS: atom_id res chain seq x y z
N MET A 1 -1.48 10.16 4.38
CA MET A 1 -2.36 10.31 3.18
C MET A 1 -1.47 10.48 1.96
N ALA A 2 -1.74 9.75 0.87
CA ALA A 2 -0.95 9.83 -0.35
C ALA A 2 -1.13 11.18 -1.06
N ARG A 3 -0.05 11.66 -1.71
CA ARG A 3 0.01 12.92 -2.48
C ARG A 3 0.29 12.67 -3.96
N THR A 4 -0.20 11.55 -4.48
CA THR A 4 0.11 11.06 -5.82
C THR A 4 -1.17 10.80 -6.60
N VAL A 5 -1.13 11.12 -7.89
CA VAL A 5 -2.15 10.78 -8.90
C VAL A 5 -1.50 9.84 -9.90
N VAL A 6 -2.18 8.75 -10.26
CA VAL A 6 -1.70 7.82 -11.29
C VAL A 6 -2.25 8.26 -12.64
N VAL A 7 -1.36 8.55 -13.58
CA VAL A 7 -1.72 8.99 -14.94
C VAL A 7 -1.49 7.84 -15.92
N PHE A 8 -2.56 7.45 -16.61
CA PHE A 8 -2.54 6.47 -17.69
C PHE A 8 -2.42 7.21 -19.01
N THR A 9 -1.36 6.92 -19.77
CA THR A 9 -1.24 7.41 -21.15
C THR A 9 -1.94 6.46 -22.11
N ARG A 10 -2.11 6.89 -23.36
CA ARG A 10 -2.82 6.13 -24.41
C ARG A 10 -4.28 5.86 -24.05
N LYS A 11 -4.99 6.90 -23.60
CA LYS A 11 -6.44 6.83 -23.28
C LYS A 11 -7.26 6.24 -24.42
N GLU A 12 -6.85 6.44 -25.68
CA GLU A 12 -7.50 5.88 -26.86
C GLU A 12 -7.63 4.35 -26.84
N ASP A 13 -6.74 3.65 -26.13
CA ASP A 13 -6.80 2.19 -25.96
C ASP A 13 -7.96 1.72 -25.09
N LEU A 14 -8.55 2.62 -24.29
CA LEU A 14 -9.76 2.31 -23.54
C LEU A 14 -10.98 2.14 -24.47
N ALA A 15 -10.89 2.54 -25.73
CA ALA A 15 -11.98 2.41 -26.71
C ALA A 15 -13.34 2.97 -26.22
N GLY A 16 -13.30 4.01 -25.39
CA GLY A 16 -14.49 4.63 -24.78
C GLY A 16 -14.90 4.04 -23.42
N GLU A 17 -14.24 3.00 -22.94
CA GLU A 17 -14.48 2.43 -21.60
C GLU A 17 -14.00 3.36 -20.48
N SER A 18 -14.59 3.16 -19.29
CA SER A 18 -14.22 3.90 -18.08
C SER A 18 -12.85 3.43 -17.57
N LEU A 19 -11.95 4.39 -17.32
CA LEU A 19 -10.68 4.12 -16.63
C LEU A 19 -10.88 3.46 -15.26
N GLN A 20 -11.96 3.82 -14.55
CA GLN A 20 -12.24 3.25 -13.23
C GLN A 20 -12.59 1.76 -13.35
N ASP A 21 -13.34 1.38 -14.38
CA ASP A 21 -13.68 -0.01 -14.64
C ASP A 21 -12.43 -0.80 -15.07
N TYR A 22 -11.59 -0.22 -15.95
CA TYR A 22 -10.30 -0.81 -16.31
C TYR A 22 -9.44 -1.11 -15.08
N VAL A 23 -9.27 -0.14 -14.18
CA VAL A 23 -8.48 -0.30 -12.95
C VAL A 23 -9.12 -1.32 -12.00
N ARG A 24 -10.44 -1.38 -11.92
CA ARG A 24 -11.14 -2.36 -11.05
C ARG A 24 -10.99 -3.79 -11.57
N CYS A 25 -11.10 -3.97 -12.88
CA CYS A 25 -11.19 -5.26 -13.55
C CYS A 25 -9.84 -5.83 -14.00
N THR A 26 -8.76 -5.04 -14.00
CA THR A 26 -7.43 -5.53 -14.34
C THR A 26 -6.98 -6.68 -13.43
N ASP A 27 -6.40 -7.71 -14.04
CA ASP A 27 -5.72 -8.82 -13.37
C ASP A 27 -4.37 -8.40 -12.76
N ASN A 28 -3.84 -7.23 -13.16
CA ASN A 28 -2.61 -6.67 -12.59
C ASN A 28 -2.83 -6.21 -11.14
N ARG A 29 -2.56 -7.13 -10.22
CA ARG A 29 -2.67 -6.88 -8.78
C ARG A 29 -1.77 -5.74 -8.30
N ALA A 30 -0.55 -5.62 -8.81
CA ALA A 30 0.37 -4.56 -8.42
C ALA A 30 -0.17 -3.18 -8.80
N LEU A 31 -0.80 -3.07 -9.97
CA LEU A 31 -1.46 -1.84 -10.42
C LEU A 31 -2.64 -1.47 -9.51
N ARG A 32 -3.49 -2.43 -9.16
CA ARG A 32 -4.61 -2.18 -8.22
C ARG A 32 -4.12 -1.73 -6.85
N GLU A 33 -3.08 -2.37 -6.33
CA GLU A 33 -2.47 -1.99 -5.06
C GLU A 33 -1.84 -0.58 -5.12
N LEU A 34 -1.16 -0.23 -6.22
CA LEU A 34 -0.62 1.11 -6.45
C LEU A 34 -1.74 2.16 -6.45
N VAL A 35 -2.82 1.93 -7.20
CA VAL A 35 -3.96 2.87 -7.25
C VAL A 35 -4.60 3.02 -5.87
N ALA A 36 -4.78 1.92 -5.12
CA ALA A 36 -5.29 1.96 -3.77
C ALA A 36 -4.38 2.77 -2.83
N GLN A 37 -3.05 2.58 -2.92
CA GLN A 37 -2.08 3.39 -2.18
C GLN A 37 -2.15 4.87 -2.55
N CYS A 38 -2.43 5.18 -3.82
CA CYS A 38 -2.69 6.54 -4.30
C CYS A 38 -4.11 7.03 -3.98
N GLY A 39 -4.89 6.36 -3.13
CA GLY A 39 -6.22 6.79 -2.72
C GLY A 39 -7.27 6.73 -3.84
N GLY A 40 -7.08 5.87 -4.83
CA GLY A 40 -8.01 5.73 -5.97
C GLY A 40 -7.90 6.82 -7.03
N ARG A 41 -7.00 7.81 -6.87
CA ARG A 41 -6.87 8.94 -7.80
C ARG A 41 -6.18 8.50 -9.09
N VAL A 42 -6.96 8.43 -10.16
CA VAL A 42 -6.51 8.05 -11.50
C VAL A 42 -6.98 9.07 -12.55
N CYS A 43 -6.18 9.27 -13.59
CA CYS A 43 -6.51 10.08 -14.76
C CYS A 43 -5.99 9.39 -16.02
N ALA A 44 -6.69 9.52 -17.15
CA ALA A 44 -6.23 9.00 -18.44
C ALA A 44 -6.05 10.15 -19.43
N LEU A 45 -4.92 10.14 -20.14
CA LEU A 45 -4.55 11.14 -21.13
C LEU A 45 -4.31 10.50 -22.50
N ASN A 46 -4.84 11.13 -23.53
CA ASN A 46 -4.43 10.94 -24.91
C ASN A 46 -3.44 12.05 -25.24
N ASN A 47 -2.13 11.73 -25.25
CA ASN A 47 -1.08 12.72 -25.52
C ASN A 47 -1.09 13.26 -26.96
N ARG A 48 -1.95 12.72 -27.84
CA ARG A 48 -2.17 13.20 -29.21
C ARG A 48 -3.41 14.11 -29.32
N ALA A 49 -4.18 14.26 -28.25
CA ALA A 49 -5.35 15.12 -28.24
C ALA A 49 -4.98 16.59 -28.48
N THR A 50 -5.85 17.31 -29.19
CA THR A 50 -5.71 18.74 -29.47
C THR A 50 -7.06 19.44 -29.24
N GLY A 51 -7.04 20.78 -29.20
CA GLY A 51 -8.25 21.59 -29.04
C GLY A 51 -9.03 21.24 -27.78
N GLN A 52 -10.35 21.09 -27.91
CA GLN A 52 -11.26 20.87 -26.78
C GLN A 52 -10.97 19.56 -26.01
N GLU A 53 -10.51 18.51 -26.68
CA GLU A 53 -10.18 17.26 -25.98
C GLU A 53 -8.96 17.44 -25.06
N LEU A 54 -7.95 18.18 -25.53
CA LEU A 54 -6.77 18.51 -24.72
C LEU A 54 -7.16 19.36 -23.51
N GLU A 55 -7.96 20.40 -23.72
CA GLU A 55 -8.45 21.29 -22.66
C GLU A 55 -9.23 20.51 -21.61
N ALA A 56 -10.19 19.68 -22.02
CA ALA A 56 -11.00 18.88 -21.09
C ALA A 56 -10.15 17.89 -20.26
N GLN A 57 -9.14 17.27 -20.86
CA GLN A 57 -8.23 16.36 -20.14
C GLN A 57 -7.33 17.11 -19.16
N ALA A 58 -6.86 18.30 -19.53
CA ALA A 58 -6.09 19.17 -18.64
C ALA A 58 -6.93 19.63 -17.45
N GLU A 59 -8.17 20.07 -17.68
CA GLU A 59 -9.11 20.45 -16.62
C GLU A 59 -9.39 19.30 -15.65
N GLN A 60 -9.60 18.08 -16.16
CA GLN A 60 -9.81 16.91 -15.33
C GLN A 60 -8.60 16.65 -14.41
N LEU A 61 -7.38 16.70 -14.95
CA LEU A 61 -6.16 16.48 -14.17
C LEU A 61 -5.95 17.59 -13.12
N LEU A 62 -6.11 18.86 -13.52
CA LEU A 62 -5.98 20.00 -12.60
C LEU A 62 -7.05 19.98 -11.51
N GLY A 63 -8.27 19.56 -11.83
CA GLY A 63 -9.34 19.35 -10.84
C GLY A 63 -8.96 18.30 -9.80
N LEU A 64 -8.38 17.17 -10.22
CA LEU A 64 -7.86 16.14 -9.31
C LEU A 64 -6.72 16.67 -8.43
N VAL A 65 -5.79 17.44 -8.99
CA VAL A 65 -4.68 18.06 -8.24
C VAL A 65 -5.20 19.10 -7.24
N ALA A 66 -6.15 19.94 -7.64
CA ALA A 66 -6.76 20.94 -6.76
C ALA A 66 -7.51 20.28 -5.59
N HIS A 67 -8.24 19.19 -5.86
CA HIS A 67 -8.88 18.39 -4.83
C HIS A 67 -7.85 17.80 -3.87
N LEU A 68 -6.79 17.19 -4.40
CA LEU A 68 -5.70 16.65 -3.60
C LEU A 68 -5.06 17.73 -2.70
N VAL A 69 -4.73 18.89 -3.24
CA VAL A 69 -4.15 20.00 -2.45
C VAL A 69 -5.09 20.42 -1.32
N ARG A 70 -6.41 20.48 -1.59
CA ARG A 70 -7.43 20.79 -0.58
C ARG A 70 -7.52 19.73 0.52
N GLU A 71 -7.50 18.45 0.17
CA GLU A 71 -7.46 17.33 1.14
C GLU A 71 -6.23 17.42 2.07
N HIS A 72 -5.14 18.02 1.59
CA HIS A 72 -3.89 18.22 2.35
C HIS A 72 -3.77 19.63 2.94
N GLY A 73 -4.89 20.34 3.15
CA GLY A 73 -4.91 21.64 3.81
C GLY A 73 -4.14 22.74 3.07
N GLY A 74 -4.04 22.64 1.74
CA GLY A 74 -3.30 23.60 0.92
C GLY A 74 -1.78 23.40 0.94
N THR A 75 -1.28 22.36 1.60
CA THR A 75 0.17 22.14 1.76
C THR A 75 0.78 21.35 0.61
N CYS A 76 1.94 21.79 0.14
CA CYS A 76 2.79 20.99 -0.74
C CYS A 76 3.39 19.80 0.01
N TYR A 77 3.76 18.76 -0.72
CA TYR A 77 4.61 17.72 -0.16
C TYR A 77 5.95 18.31 0.29
N SER A 78 6.41 17.90 1.47
CA SER A 78 7.73 18.27 2.02
C SER A 78 8.36 17.05 2.67
N ASN A 79 9.68 17.04 2.72
CA ASN A 79 10.50 16.08 3.47
C ASN A 79 11.81 16.79 3.87
N GLU A 80 12.68 16.09 4.60
CA GLU A 80 13.99 16.58 5.02
C GLU A 80 14.80 17.20 3.87
N VAL A 81 14.68 16.66 2.65
CA VAL A 81 15.36 17.19 1.47
C VAL A 81 14.84 18.57 1.09
N TYR A 82 13.52 18.72 1.01
CA TYR A 82 12.89 20.01 0.75
C TYR A 82 13.11 21.00 1.90
N ASP A 83 13.21 20.53 3.14
CA ASP A 83 13.46 21.39 4.29
C ASP A 83 14.90 21.92 4.27
N LEU A 84 15.89 21.11 3.87
CA LEU A 84 17.26 21.59 3.65
C LEU A 84 17.33 22.66 2.55
N VAL A 85 16.61 22.46 1.44
CA VAL A 85 16.55 23.46 0.37
C VAL A 85 16.01 24.81 0.89
N LYS A 86 15.06 24.78 1.84
CA LYS A 86 14.56 26.02 2.47
C LYS A 86 15.60 26.65 3.38
N THR A 87 16.38 25.87 4.13
CA THR A 87 17.42 26.40 5.03
C THR A 87 18.63 26.94 4.29
N LEU A 88 18.96 26.36 3.13
CA LEU A 88 20.05 26.81 2.27
C LEU A 88 19.65 28.00 1.36
N ARG A 89 18.48 28.59 1.58
CA ARG A 89 18.01 29.74 0.79
C ARG A 89 18.98 30.91 0.99
N GLY A 90 19.80 31.19 -0.03
CA GLY A 90 20.82 32.25 -0.02
C GLY A 90 22.26 31.74 0.12
N ALA A 91 22.46 30.42 0.23
CA ALA A 91 23.79 29.82 0.06
C ALA A 91 24.24 29.91 -1.41
N ASP A 92 25.52 29.66 -1.65
CA ASP A 92 26.03 29.51 -3.01
C ASP A 92 25.29 28.35 -3.72
N PRO A 93 24.86 28.51 -4.99
CA PRO A 93 24.12 27.47 -5.71
C PRO A 93 24.87 26.13 -5.80
N GLN A 94 26.19 26.15 -5.86
CA GLN A 94 27.02 24.96 -5.94
C GLN A 94 27.04 24.22 -4.60
N ASP A 95 27.18 24.95 -3.49
CA ASP A 95 27.09 24.41 -2.14
C ASP A 95 25.69 23.84 -1.89
N GLN A 96 24.65 24.54 -2.32
CA GLN A 96 23.27 24.07 -2.21
C GLN A 96 23.07 22.75 -2.95
N LEU A 97 23.53 22.66 -4.21
CA LEU A 97 23.39 21.44 -5.02
C LEU A 97 24.14 20.26 -4.39
N THR A 98 25.36 20.51 -3.89
CA THR A 98 26.21 19.47 -3.30
C THR A 98 25.57 18.88 -2.05
N ASN A 99 25.10 19.73 -1.12
CA ASN A 99 24.45 19.30 0.11
C ASN A 99 23.13 18.54 -0.16
N VAL A 100 22.34 19.00 -1.13
CA VAL A 100 21.10 18.31 -1.53
C VAL A 100 21.40 16.94 -2.14
N ALA A 101 22.40 16.87 -3.04
CA ALA A 101 22.80 15.62 -3.68
C ALA A 101 23.30 14.59 -2.66
N GLU A 102 24.12 15.01 -1.69
CA GLU A 102 24.63 14.14 -0.63
C GLU A 102 23.49 13.52 0.19
N MET A 103 22.56 14.34 0.67
CA MET A 103 21.43 13.85 1.46
C MET A 103 20.47 12.95 0.65
N VAL A 104 20.23 13.27 -0.62
CA VAL A 104 19.45 12.39 -1.51
C VAL A 104 20.16 11.04 -1.64
N ALA A 105 21.49 11.03 -1.82
CA ALA A 105 22.28 9.80 -1.89
C ALA A 105 22.21 9.00 -0.57
N THR A 106 22.40 9.64 0.59
CA THR A 106 22.27 8.99 1.91
C THR A 106 20.88 8.38 2.10
N ARG A 107 19.83 9.04 1.63
CA ARG A 107 18.45 8.56 1.73
C ARG A 107 18.18 7.38 0.79
N MET A 108 18.68 7.44 -0.45
CA MET A 108 18.56 6.35 -1.42
C MET A 108 19.35 5.10 -0.99
N GLN A 109 20.48 5.28 -0.28
CA GLN A 109 21.29 4.20 0.29
C GLN A 109 20.68 3.50 1.52
N ARG A 110 19.48 3.88 1.96
CA ARG A 110 18.70 3.09 2.93
C ARG A 110 17.81 2.02 2.25
N PRO A 111 18.32 0.86 1.77
CA PRO A 111 17.41 -0.29 1.62
C PRO A 111 18.01 -1.66 1.97
N LEU A 112 17.63 -2.22 3.13
CA LEU A 112 17.43 -3.68 3.35
C LEU A 112 16.77 -3.98 4.71
N HIS A 113 17.20 -3.31 5.78
CA HIS A 113 16.78 -3.67 7.14
C HIS A 113 15.27 -3.43 7.40
N THR A 114 14.70 -2.34 6.89
CA THR A 114 13.27 -2.01 7.02
C THR A 114 12.36 -2.92 6.19
N ARG A 115 12.86 -3.58 5.14
CA ARG A 115 12.12 -4.59 4.35
C ARG A 115 12.14 -5.96 5.02
N LEU A 116 13.26 -6.34 5.63
CA LEU A 116 13.35 -7.59 6.41
C LEU A 116 12.42 -7.56 7.63
N LEU A 117 12.38 -6.44 8.36
CA LEU A 117 11.55 -6.31 9.55
C LEU A 117 10.04 -6.30 9.23
N THR A 118 9.61 -5.70 8.13
CA THR A 118 8.19 -5.72 7.74
C THR A 118 7.74 -7.11 7.29
N GLY A 119 8.59 -7.86 6.58
CA GLY A 119 8.33 -9.28 6.27
C GLY A 119 8.25 -10.17 7.52
N LEU A 120 9.17 -9.98 8.47
CA LEU A 120 9.16 -10.69 9.76
C LEU A 120 7.93 -10.35 10.61
N TRP A 121 7.48 -9.09 10.63
CA TRP A 121 6.34 -8.67 11.44
C TRP A 121 4.99 -9.20 10.92
N GLU A 122 4.81 -9.28 9.60
CA GLU A 122 3.63 -9.88 8.98
C GLU A 122 3.62 -11.42 9.10
N TRP A 123 4.78 -12.07 8.95
CA TRP A 123 4.93 -13.51 9.21
C TRP A 123 4.63 -13.86 10.67
N GLN A 124 5.14 -13.09 11.63
CA GLN A 124 4.89 -13.28 13.06
C GLN A 124 3.40 -13.13 13.43
N LYS A 125 2.70 -12.16 12.83
CA LYS A 125 1.25 -11.99 13.05
C LYS A 125 0.42 -13.13 12.46
N SER A 126 0.83 -13.64 11.31
CA SER A 126 0.17 -14.76 10.63
C SER A 126 0.29 -16.06 11.45
N TYR A 127 1.49 -16.36 11.96
CA TYR A 127 1.75 -17.54 12.79
C TYR A 127 0.98 -17.53 14.11
N ARG A 128 0.94 -16.37 14.80
CA ARG A 128 0.26 -16.22 16.10
C ARG A 128 -1.26 -16.46 16.03
N LYS A 129 -1.91 -16.13 14.91
CA LYS A 129 -3.35 -16.37 14.71
C LYS A 129 -3.66 -17.82 14.36
N GLY A 130 -2.77 -18.49 13.61
CA GLY A 130 -2.91 -19.91 13.25
C GLY A 130 -2.72 -20.84 14.45
N TRP A 131 -1.65 -20.64 15.23
CA TRP A 131 -1.33 -21.47 16.40
C TRP A 131 -2.48 -21.49 17.42
N ARG A 132 -3.05 -20.32 17.75
CA ARG A 132 -4.12 -20.22 18.75
C ARG A 132 -5.35 -21.06 18.41
N ARG A 133 -5.72 -21.14 17.12
CA ARG A 133 -6.85 -21.99 16.68
C ARG A 133 -6.49 -23.47 16.80
N GLY A 134 -5.27 -23.85 16.42
CA GLY A 134 -4.78 -25.23 16.54
C GLY A 134 -4.78 -25.74 17.99
N VAL A 135 -4.29 -24.92 18.94
CA VAL A 135 -4.28 -25.28 20.37
C VAL A 135 -5.70 -25.43 20.94
N ALA A 136 -6.63 -24.55 20.55
CA ALA A 136 -8.02 -24.64 21.01
C ALA A 136 -8.69 -25.94 20.55
N ILE A 137 -8.47 -26.34 19.29
CA ILE A 137 -8.99 -27.60 18.73
C ILE A 137 -8.38 -28.80 19.47
N PHE A 138 -7.06 -28.80 19.66
CA PHE A 138 -6.36 -29.90 20.32
C PHE A 138 -6.83 -30.10 21.77
N LEU A 139 -6.96 -29.02 22.54
CA LEU A 139 -7.48 -29.07 23.92
C LEU A 139 -8.94 -29.56 23.96
N GLY A 140 -9.78 -29.16 23.00
CA GLY A 140 -11.15 -29.66 22.88
C GLY A 140 -11.22 -31.16 22.61
N VAL A 141 -10.39 -31.67 21.69
CA VAL A 141 -10.32 -33.11 21.38
C VAL A 141 -9.82 -33.91 22.59
N ALA A 142 -8.75 -33.44 23.25
CA ALA A 142 -8.24 -34.10 24.46
C ALA A 142 -9.28 -34.15 25.59
N PHE A 143 -10.08 -33.09 25.75
CA PHE A 143 -11.15 -33.05 26.73
C PHE A 143 -12.26 -34.06 26.42
N LEU A 144 -12.67 -34.19 25.15
CA LEU A 144 -13.66 -35.20 24.73
C LEU A 144 -13.16 -36.63 24.96
N ILE A 145 -11.89 -36.90 24.64
CA ILE A 145 -11.25 -38.20 24.89
C ILE A 145 -11.25 -38.50 26.39
N TYR A 146 -10.86 -37.53 27.22
CA TYR A 146 -10.88 -37.68 28.68
C TYR A 146 -12.28 -38.02 29.21
N LEU A 147 -13.32 -37.36 28.71
CA LEU A 147 -14.71 -37.66 29.08
C LEU A 147 -15.13 -39.07 28.63
N ALA A 148 -14.68 -39.53 27.46
CA ALA A 148 -14.95 -40.89 26.99
C ALA A 148 -14.29 -41.95 27.89
N TYR A 149 -13.04 -41.73 28.30
CA TYR A 149 -12.37 -42.60 29.29
C TYR A 149 -13.08 -42.60 30.64
N ARG A 150 -13.62 -41.46 31.08
CA ARG A 150 -14.39 -41.38 32.34
C ARG A 150 -15.75 -42.06 32.27
N LYS A 151 -16.28 -42.29 31.07
CA LYS A 151 -17.62 -42.86 30.84
C LYS A 151 -17.57 -44.33 30.42
N MET A 152 -16.39 -44.93 30.28
CA MET A 152 -16.27 -46.39 30.14
C MET A 152 -16.54 -47.05 31.51
N PRO A 153 -17.62 -47.82 31.68
CA PRO A 153 -17.74 -48.71 32.82
C PRO A 153 -16.69 -49.82 32.61
N VAL A 154 -15.78 -49.95 33.57
CA VAL A 154 -14.99 -51.16 33.72
C VAL A 154 -15.99 -52.28 34.01
N GLY A 155 -16.22 -53.12 33.01
CA GLY A 155 -17.00 -54.35 33.15
C GLY A 155 -16.27 -55.25 34.15
N ASP A 156 -16.87 -55.39 35.31
CA ASP A 156 -16.52 -56.40 36.30
C ASP A 156 -17.17 -57.71 35.83
N GLN A 157 -16.35 -58.71 35.50
CA GLN A 157 -16.80 -60.10 35.51
C GLN A 157 -15.82 -60.91 36.34
N ASP A 158 -16.21 -60.90 37.61
CA ASP A 158 -15.92 -61.76 38.75
C ASP A 158 -15.57 -63.22 38.41
N ASN A 159 -14.64 -63.72 39.20
CA ASN A 159 -14.01 -65.03 39.15
C ASN A 159 -14.84 -66.03 39.97
N ARG A 160 -15.33 -67.11 39.35
CA ARG A 160 -15.72 -68.35 40.04
C ARG A 160 -15.34 -69.55 39.19
#